data_AF-A0A8J3KVY7-F1
#
_entry.id   AF-A0A8J3KVY7-F1
#
_cell.length_a   1.000
_cell.length_b   1.000
_cell.length_c   1.000
_cell.angle_alpha   90.00
_cell.angle_beta   90.00
_cell.angle_gamma   90.00
#
_symmetry.space_group_name_H-M   'P 1'
#
loop_
_entity.id
_entity.type
_entity.pdbx_description
1 polymer ?
#
loop_
_entity_poly.entity_id
_entity_poly.type
_entity_poly.pdbx_seq_one_letter_code
_entity_poly.pdbx_strand_id
1 'polypeptide(L)'
;MTPDSWFLSAGERGNPATGIDRRHADGLAWSPGNLARPLVHGAVYFSELVDVLGGTRAGDVVLFTDWRGDPDEKLDGPRTQVTKVLGDAARRGVQVYGLLWRSHPDWLHFSSPQNRQLAEELQAAGAHVLLDMRVRFGGSHHQKLFVVRHPGRPERDVAYVGGIDLCRGRNDDADHRGDPLAPPMAEVYGPHPPWHDIQLALRGPAVGDVEHVFRERWDDPSALSLNLLDRLRDKLSRLRTEVPALPEPLPDPPRCGTHSVQTLRTYPRRRLGRYPFAPRGERSVARGYLKALARAEQLIYVEDQYLWSARVIQPFARALRDNPELRLICVVPLAPDAASPAVSRAESWGRKQAMKVLGRAGGDRVAVYGLENAAGTPIYVHAKSCIVDDTWATVGSDNFNLRSWTYDSELTCAVVDESAQPSYARDLRLELMSEHLGGTDPRLADPVAAFDLFAGAARELDDWHASGQVGPRPRTRLRRYDPPKVRGWRRLPARLVYELICDPDGRPGTMRVRNRF
;
A
#
# COMPACT_ATOMS: atom_id res chain seq x y z
N MET A 1 20.65 -17.29 6.52
CA MET A 1 20.44 -16.53 5.27
C MET A 1 20.70 -15.07 5.60
N THR A 2 21.35 -14.27 4.76
CA THR A 2 21.69 -12.88 5.09
C THR A 2 20.71 -11.91 4.42
N PRO A 3 20.19 -10.88 5.13
CA PRO A 3 19.36 -9.83 4.53
C PRO A 3 19.97 -9.19 3.27
N ASP A 4 21.30 -9.09 3.18
CA ASP A 4 22.07 -8.52 2.06
C ASP A 4 21.73 -9.11 0.69
N SER A 5 21.39 -10.41 0.64
CA SER A 5 20.99 -11.04 -0.61
C SER A 5 19.62 -10.55 -1.06
N TRP A 6 18.73 -10.19 -0.16
CA TRP A 6 17.34 -9.82 -0.47
C TRP A 6 17.11 -8.31 -0.55
N PHE A 7 17.79 -7.54 0.28
CA PHE A 7 17.67 -6.08 0.35
C PHE A 7 18.64 -5.36 -0.55
N LEU A 8 18.24 -4.21 -1.07
CA LEU A 8 19.12 -3.33 -1.83
C LEU A 8 20.26 -2.83 -0.93
N SER A 9 21.48 -2.80 -1.43
CA SER A 9 22.51 -1.92 -0.89
C SER A 9 22.19 -0.45 -1.20
N ALA A 10 22.87 0.49 -0.52
CA ALA A 10 22.71 1.92 -0.79
C ALA A 10 22.99 2.29 -2.26
N GLY A 11 23.94 1.60 -2.91
CA GLY A 11 24.21 1.76 -4.34
C GLY A 11 23.08 1.23 -5.23
N GLU A 12 22.52 0.06 -4.87
CA GLU A 12 21.42 -0.55 -5.60
C GLU A 12 20.11 0.27 -5.49
N ARG A 13 19.89 1.01 -4.39
CA ARG A 13 18.75 1.94 -4.23
C ARG A 13 18.61 2.90 -5.42
N GLY A 14 19.73 3.34 -5.98
CA GLY A 14 19.75 4.21 -7.16
C GLY A 14 19.38 5.66 -6.90
N ASN A 15 19.42 6.09 -5.64
CA ASN A 15 19.18 7.47 -5.25
C ASN A 15 20.18 7.93 -4.18
N PRO A 16 21.39 8.38 -4.56
CA PRO A 16 22.41 8.80 -3.59
C PRO A 16 22.02 10.08 -2.80
N ALA A 17 20.93 10.76 -3.18
CA ALA A 17 20.46 11.95 -2.49
C ALA A 17 19.60 11.65 -1.26
N THR A 18 19.12 10.40 -1.09
CA THR A 18 18.30 10.05 0.07
C THR A 18 19.10 10.15 1.37
N GLY A 19 18.45 10.59 2.44
CA GLY A 19 18.98 10.52 3.80
C GLY A 19 18.70 9.18 4.49
N ILE A 20 17.81 8.33 3.95
CA ILE A 20 17.39 7.06 4.58
C ILE A 20 18.58 6.10 4.78
N ASP A 21 19.45 5.94 3.80
CA ASP A 21 20.64 5.09 3.97
C ASP A 21 21.76 5.83 4.72
N ARG A 22 21.89 7.15 4.52
CA ARG A 22 22.98 7.95 5.09
C ARG A 22 22.87 8.15 6.60
N ARG A 23 21.68 7.98 7.17
CA ARG A 23 21.46 8.04 8.62
C ARG A 23 21.94 6.78 9.35
N HIS A 24 22.16 5.67 8.65
CA HIS A 24 22.62 4.42 9.25
C HIS A 24 24.13 4.48 9.49
N ALA A 25 24.55 4.50 10.76
CA ALA A 25 25.96 4.62 11.14
C ALA A 25 26.81 3.39 10.76
N ASP A 26 26.18 2.23 10.58
CA ASP A 26 26.80 0.97 10.15
C ASP A 26 26.92 0.84 8.62
N GLY A 27 26.37 1.81 7.86
CA GLY A 27 26.41 1.82 6.40
C GLY A 27 25.47 0.82 5.72
N LEU A 28 24.60 0.16 6.49
CA LEU A 28 23.53 -0.67 5.93
C LEU A 28 22.49 0.23 5.23
N ALA A 29 21.68 -0.36 4.35
CA ALA A 29 20.56 0.32 3.68
C ALA A 29 19.20 -0.18 4.18
N TRP A 30 19.21 -0.74 5.39
CA TRP A 30 18.07 -1.31 6.10
C TRP A 30 18.37 -1.29 7.60
N SER A 31 17.31 -1.33 8.39
CA SER A 31 17.38 -1.37 9.84
C SER A 31 17.30 -2.81 10.34
N PRO A 32 18.29 -3.35 11.09
CA PRO A 32 18.17 -4.63 11.79
C PRO A 32 17.53 -4.47 13.19
N GLY A 33 17.03 -5.57 13.74
CA GLY A 33 16.58 -5.70 15.14
C GLY A 33 15.17 -5.17 15.39
N ASN A 34 14.27 -5.25 14.42
CA ASN A 34 12.91 -4.72 14.51
C ASN A 34 11.89 -5.79 14.87
N LEU A 35 10.74 -5.35 15.38
CA LEU A 35 9.52 -6.13 15.45
C LEU A 35 8.57 -5.63 14.35
N ALA A 36 8.32 -6.48 13.36
CA ALA A 36 7.33 -6.25 12.31
C ALA A 36 6.11 -7.13 12.59
N ARG A 37 4.90 -6.56 12.51
CA ARG A 37 3.63 -7.31 12.66
C ARG A 37 2.63 -6.86 11.60
N PRO A 38 2.06 -7.79 10.81
CA PRO A 38 0.97 -7.44 9.93
C PRO A 38 -0.29 -7.16 10.75
N LEU A 39 -1.05 -6.17 10.32
CA LEU A 39 -2.39 -5.84 10.78
C LEU A 39 -3.30 -6.07 9.58
N VAL A 40 -3.90 -7.25 9.52
CA VAL A 40 -4.84 -7.61 8.45
C VAL A 40 -6.18 -6.97 8.79
N HIS A 41 -6.73 -6.22 7.82
CA HIS A 41 -7.94 -5.42 7.90
C HIS A 41 -7.84 -4.11 8.68
N GLY A 42 -8.73 -3.18 8.33
CA GLY A 42 -8.77 -1.86 8.96
C GLY A 42 -9.28 -1.88 10.39
N ALA A 43 -10.19 -2.80 10.76
CA ALA A 43 -10.65 -2.90 12.15
C ALA A 43 -9.52 -3.21 13.12
N VAL A 44 -8.60 -4.10 12.73
CA VAL A 44 -7.41 -4.44 13.54
C VAL A 44 -6.46 -3.24 13.63
N TYR A 45 -6.16 -2.61 12.49
CA TYR A 45 -5.27 -1.43 12.46
C TYR A 45 -5.84 -0.23 13.22
N PHE A 46 -7.10 0.10 13.00
CA PHE A 46 -7.73 1.27 13.57
C PHE A 46 -7.95 1.14 15.08
N SER A 47 -8.31 -0.04 15.58
CA SER A 47 -8.38 -0.29 17.02
C SER A 47 -7.02 -0.09 17.68
N GLU A 48 -5.95 -0.66 17.09
CA GLU A 48 -4.59 -0.44 17.59
C GLU A 48 -4.17 1.04 17.53
N LEU A 49 -4.54 1.75 16.46
CA LEU A 49 -4.25 3.17 16.31
C LEU A 49 -4.96 4.01 17.39
N VAL A 50 -6.21 3.68 17.72
CA VAL A 50 -6.96 4.33 18.83
C VAL A 50 -6.25 4.12 20.15
N ASP A 51 -5.80 2.89 20.44
CA ASP A 51 -5.08 2.57 21.68
C ASP A 51 -3.76 3.33 21.79
N VAL A 52 -2.96 3.32 20.72
CA VAL A 52 -1.67 4.04 20.68
C VAL A 52 -1.89 5.54 20.84
N LEU A 53 -2.83 6.13 20.09
CA LEU A 53 -3.13 7.55 20.20
C LEU A 53 -3.74 7.90 21.55
N GLY A 54 -4.55 7.03 22.16
CA GLY A 54 -5.10 7.20 23.51
C GLY A 54 -4.02 7.21 24.59
N GLY A 55 -2.92 6.45 24.38
CA GLY A 55 -1.79 6.37 25.30
C GLY A 55 -0.79 7.53 25.24
N THR A 56 -0.92 8.44 24.26
CA THR A 56 -0.03 9.60 24.09
C THR A 56 -0.22 10.68 25.16
N ARG A 57 0.87 11.39 25.46
CA ARG A 57 0.96 12.47 26.46
C ARG A 57 1.47 13.77 25.82
N ALA A 58 1.33 14.87 26.54
CA ALA A 58 1.92 16.15 26.13
C ALA A 58 3.41 16.00 25.79
N GLY A 59 3.82 16.56 24.65
CA GLY A 59 5.20 16.48 24.14
C GLY A 59 5.47 15.28 23.22
N ASP A 60 4.63 14.24 23.22
CA ASP A 60 4.71 13.15 22.24
C ASP A 60 4.46 13.69 20.82
N VAL A 61 4.97 13.00 19.81
CA VAL A 61 4.92 13.44 18.40
C VAL A 61 4.16 12.43 17.56
N VAL A 62 3.24 12.93 16.75
CA VAL A 62 2.46 12.14 15.79
C VAL A 62 2.71 12.70 14.39
N LEU A 63 3.17 11.87 13.46
CA LEU A 63 3.40 12.23 12.07
C LEU A 63 2.59 11.30 11.17
N PHE A 64 1.84 11.82 10.20
CA PHE A 64 1.07 10.95 9.31
C PHE A 64 0.92 11.49 7.89
N THR A 65 0.77 10.58 6.94
CA THR A 65 0.39 10.93 5.57
C THR A 65 -0.77 10.06 5.11
N ASP A 66 -1.68 10.64 4.33
CA ASP A 66 -2.74 9.91 3.66
C ASP A 66 -2.98 10.43 2.24
N TRP A 67 -3.41 9.53 1.37
CA TRP A 67 -4.01 9.89 0.08
C TRP A 67 -5.40 10.49 0.29
N ARG A 68 -6.16 9.95 1.25
CA ARG A 68 -7.46 10.46 1.66
C ARG A 68 -7.65 10.32 3.17
N GLY A 69 -8.15 11.36 3.80
CA GLY A 69 -8.64 11.30 5.16
C GLY A 69 -10.06 11.84 5.24
N ASP A 70 -10.98 11.04 5.79
CA ASP A 70 -12.37 11.44 5.99
C ASP A 70 -12.59 11.79 7.48
N PRO A 71 -13.00 13.03 7.79
CA PRO A 71 -13.15 13.50 9.17
C PRO A 71 -13.99 12.61 10.09
N ASP A 72 -15.05 12.05 9.52
CA ASP A 72 -16.10 11.33 10.23
C ASP A 72 -15.90 9.82 10.29
N GLU A 73 -14.83 9.32 9.66
CA GLU A 73 -14.48 7.91 9.71
C GLU A 73 -14.26 7.45 11.15
N LYS A 74 -14.82 6.30 11.52
CA LYS A 74 -14.81 5.80 12.89
C LYS A 74 -13.78 4.70 13.02
N LEU A 75 -12.73 4.96 13.79
CA LEU A 75 -11.63 4.01 13.94
C LEU A 75 -12.01 2.75 14.75
N ASP A 76 -12.69 2.89 15.89
CA ASP A 76 -13.07 1.77 16.76
C ASP A 76 -14.43 2.06 17.44
N GLY A 77 -15.47 2.22 16.62
CA GLY A 77 -16.85 2.40 17.09
C GLY A 77 -17.27 3.86 17.39
N PRO A 78 -18.26 4.06 18.28
CA PRO A 78 -18.79 5.40 18.55
C PRO A 78 -17.78 6.30 19.27
N ARG A 79 -17.68 7.57 18.81
CA ARG A 79 -16.80 8.62 19.36
C ARG A 79 -15.31 8.42 19.09
N THR A 80 -14.96 7.58 18.13
CA THR A 80 -13.59 7.42 17.62
C THR A 80 -13.44 8.00 16.21
N GLN A 81 -14.14 9.09 15.92
CA GLN A 81 -13.95 9.79 14.63
C GLN A 81 -12.49 10.20 14.46
N VAL A 82 -11.95 10.15 13.26
CA VAL A 82 -10.57 10.58 12.95
C VAL A 82 -10.27 11.96 13.55
N THR A 83 -11.16 12.95 13.31
CA THR A 83 -10.96 14.31 13.85
C THR A 83 -11.03 14.36 15.36
N LYS A 84 -11.85 13.51 15.97
CA LYS A 84 -11.95 13.43 17.42
C LYS A 84 -10.69 12.83 18.03
N VAL A 85 -10.21 11.68 17.54
CA VAL A 85 -9.06 10.97 18.12
C VAL A 85 -7.78 11.82 18.00
N LEU A 86 -7.49 12.33 16.80
CA LEU A 86 -6.31 13.16 16.57
C LEU A 86 -6.45 14.55 17.20
N GLY A 87 -7.65 15.14 17.17
CA GLY A 87 -7.92 16.43 17.81
C GLY A 87 -7.85 16.35 19.34
N ASP A 88 -8.28 15.25 19.95
CA ASP A 88 -8.10 14.97 21.39
C ASP A 88 -6.60 14.86 21.72
N ALA A 89 -5.81 14.20 20.88
CA ALA A 89 -4.35 14.14 21.05
C ALA A 89 -3.70 15.53 20.99
N ALA A 90 -4.03 16.32 19.96
CA ALA A 90 -3.53 17.70 19.84
C ALA A 90 -3.90 18.56 21.06
N ARG A 91 -5.16 18.47 21.53
CA ARG A 91 -5.62 19.20 22.74
C ARG A 91 -4.95 18.73 24.03
N ARG A 92 -4.46 17.49 24.10
CA ARG A 92 -3.63 17.00 25.22
C ARG A 92 -2.19 17.51 25.18
N GLY A 93 -1.80 18.26 24.13
CA GLY A 93 -0.43 18.76 23.95
C GLY A 93 0.47 17.82 23.16
N VAL A 94 -0.09 16.84 22.45
CA VAL A 94 0.66 16.02 21.47
C VAL A 94 0.93 16.86 20.23
N GLN A 95 2.14 16.77 19.69
CA GLN A 95 2.54 17.50 18.48
C GLN A 95 2.16 16.69 17.25
N VAL A 96 1.00 17.02 16.65
CA VAL A 96 0.43 16.28 15.52
C VAL A 96 0.75 16.99 14.20
N TYR A 97 1.41 16.30 13.27
CA TYR A 97 1.77 16.77 11.94
C TYR A 97 1.22 15.84 10.85
N GLY A 98 0.57 16.40 9.83
CA GLY A 98 -0.09 15.62 8.78
C GLY A 98 0.18 16.17 7.38
N LEU A 99 0.43 15.29 6.41
CA LEU A 99 0.45 15.62 4.98
C LEU A 99 -0.66 14.84 4.26
N LEU A 100 -1.70 15.57 3.83
CA LEU A 100 -2.80 15.00 3.05
C LEU A 100 -2.63 15.39 1.58
N TRP A 101 -2.88 14.47 0.67
CA TRP A 101 -2.93 14.83 -0.76
C TRP A 101 -4.04 15.86 -1.00
N ARG A 102 -3.74 17.04 -1.57
CA ARG A 102 -4.82 18.02 -1.85
C ARG A 102 -5.81 17.53 -2.91
N SER A 103 -5.37 16.60 -3.75
CA SER A 103 -6.00 16.15 -4.98
C SER A 103 -6.03 17.16 -6.14
N HIS A 104 -6.13 16.64 -7.37
CA HIS A 104 -6.38 17.44 -8.56
C HIS A 104 -7.83 17.96 -8.57
N PRO A 105 -8.14 19.06 -9.30
CA PRO A 105 -9.47 19.65 -9.28
C PRO A 105 -10.60 18.65 -9.58
N ASP A 106 -11.81 18.93 -9.10
CA ASP A 106 -12.94 17.99 -8.96
C ASP A 106 -13.45 17.31 -10.24
N TRP A 107 -12.98 17.73 -11.43
CA TRP A 107 -13.33 17.10 -12.72
C TRP A 107 -12.87 15.64 -12.88
N LEU A 108 -12.14 15.11 -11.90
CA LEU A 108 -11.68 13.71 -11.83
C LEU A 108 -12.22 12.95 -10.60
N HIS A 109 -13.20 13.48 -9.85
CA HIS A 109 -13.81 12.83 -8.66
C HIS A 109 -12.80 12.41 -7.57
N PHE A 110 -11.90 13.31 -7.16
CA PHE A 110 -10.93 13.03 -6.10
C PHE A 110 -11.28 13.68 -4.74
N SER A 111 -10.60 13.22 -3.68
CA SER A 111 -10.81 13.47 -2.24
C SER A 111 -10.67 14.92 -1.73
N SER A 112 -10.71 15.93 -2.60
CA SER A 112 -10.41 17.34 -2.29
C SER A 112 -11.23 17.90 -1.11
N PRO A 113 -12.56 17.70 -1.06
CA PRO A 113 -13.38 18.28 0.00
C PRO A 113 -13.09 17.67 1.38
N GLN A 114 -12.97 16.34 1.44
CA GLN A 114 -12.76 15.60 2.70
C GLN A 114 -11.38 15.90 3.30
N ASN A 115 -10.34 15.88 2.47
CA ASN A 115 -8.98 16.19 2.93
C ASN A 115 -8.87 17.64 3.44
N ARG A 116 -9.52 18.59 2.75
CA ARG A 116 -9.59 19.98 3.23
C ARG A 116 -10.30 20.06 4.58
N GLN A 117 -11.47 19.43 4.71
CA GLN A 117 -12.25 19.46 5.94
C GLN A 117 -11.45 18.86 7.11
N LEU A 118 -10.79 17.71 6.89
CA LEU A 118 -9.95 17.08 7.89
C LEU A 118 -8.81 17.99 8.34
N ALA A 119 -8.13 18.64 7.39
CA ALA A 119 -7.07 19.59 7.71
C ALA A 119 -7.60 20.79 8.51
N GLU A 120 -8.72 21.38 8.13
CA GLU A 120 -9.32 22.52 8.84
C GLU A 120 -9.72 22.15 10.28
N GLU A 121 -10.39 21.01 10.47
CA GLU A 121 -10.84 20.56 11.80
C GLU A 121 -9.66 20.23 12.72
N LEU A 122 -8.63 19.54 12.21
CA LEU A 122 -7.44 19.22 13.01
C LEU A 122 -6.60 20.46 13.31
N GLN A 123 -6.49 21.40 12.37
CA GLN A 123 -5.83 22.68 12.62
C GLN A 123 -6.53 23.49 13.71
N ALA A 124 -7.87 23.49 13.73
CA ALA A 124 -8.66 24.13 14.78
C ALA A 124 -8.43 23.48 16.16
N ALA A 125 -8.11 22.18 16.20
CA ALA A 125 -7.74 21.47 17.42
C ALA A 125 -6.26 21.65 17.85
N GLY A 126 -5.45 22.37 17.07
CA GLY A 126 -4.05 22.66 17.37
C GLY A 126 -3.02 21.86 16.56
N ALA A 127 -3.44 20.93 15.70
CA ALA A 127 -2.54 20.14 14.86
C ALA A 127 -2.00 20.92 13.65
N HIS A 128 -0.92 20.43 13.05
CA HIS A 128 -0.29 20.96 11.85
C HIS A 128 -0.53 20.04 10.66
N VAL A 129 -1.70 20.13 10.04
CA VAL A 129 -2.07 19.28 8.89
C VAL A 129 -2.12 20.11 7.62
N LEU A 130 -1.36 19.72 6.61
CA LEU A 130 -1.17 20.48 5.36
C LEU A 130 -1.69 19.70 4.16
N LEU A 131 -2.25 20.43 3.19
CA LEU A 131 -2.65 19.88 1.89
C LEU A 131 -1.47 19.95 0.90
N ASP A 132 -0.93 18.80 0.53
CA ASP A 132 0.27 18.66 -0.31
C ASP A 132 -0.07 18.34 -1.79
N MET A 133 0.41 19.19 -2.70
CA MET A 133 0.41 19.02 -4.16
C MET A 133 1.81 19.05 -4.77
N ARG A 134 2.84 18.80 -3.96
CA ARG A 134 4.18 18.49 -4.44
C ARG A 134 4.14 17.08 -5.03
N VAL A 135 3.55 16.95 -6.21
CA VAL A 135 3.41 15.71 -6.99
C VAL A 135 3.72 15.98 -8.45
N ARG A 136 3.87 14.91 -9.25
CA ARG A 136 3.91 15.05 -10.71
C ARG A 136 2.49 15.34 -11.22
N PHE A 137 2.35 16.19 -12.24
CA PHE A 137 1.05 16.47 -12.86
C PHE A 137 0.33 15.17 -13.28
N GLY A 138 -0.93 14.98 -12.89
CA GLY A 138 -1.70 13.74 -13.12
C GLY A 138 -1.35 12.58 -12.18
N GLY A 139 -0.50 12.84 -11.18
CA GLY A 139 -0.05 11.89 -10.18
C GLY A 139 -0.60 12.23 -8.80
N SER A 140 -0.36 11.35 -7.84
CA SER A 140 -0.88 11.48 -6.49
C SER A 140 0.20 11.33 -5.41
N HIS A 141 -0.14 11.80 -4.21
CA HIS A 141 0.55 11.39 -2.99
C HIS A 141 -0.17 10.15 -2.46
N HIS A 142 0.43 8.98 -2.61
CA HIS A 142 -0.26 7.71 -2.33
C HIS A 142 0.27 6.95 -1.10
N GLN A 143 1.29 7.48 -0.43
CA GLN A 143 1.81 6.92 0.83
C GLN A 143 0.76 7.02 1.94
N LYS A 144 0.52 5.92 2.65
CA LYS A 144 -0.18 5.90 3.94
C LYS A 144 0.81 5.49 5.00
N LEU A 145 1.11 6.42 5.91
CA LEU A 145 2.02 6.15 7.02
C LEU A 145 1.58 6.88 8.26
N PHE A 146 1.94 6.33 9.41
CA PHE A 146 1.69 6.93 10.70
C PHE A 146 2.89 6.64 11.62
N VAL A 147 3.41 7.63 12.33
CA VAL A 147 4.54 7.49 13.26
C VAL A 147 4.15 8.13 14.58
N VAL A 148 4.34 7.39 15.67
CA VAL A 148 4.13 7.90 17.03
C VAL A 148 5.44 7.78 17.80
N ARG A 149 5.97 8.92 18.22
CA ARG A 149 7.22 9.03 18.98
C ARG A 149 6.95 9.55 20.39
N HIS A 150 7.59 8.96 21.39
CA HIS A 150 7.43 9.26 22.80
C HIS A 150 8.80 9.65 23.39
N PRO A 151 9.11 10.95 23.50
CA PRO A 151 10.34 11.40 24.14
C PRO A 151 10.54 10.76 25.52
N GLY A 152 11.69 10.10 25.70
CA GLY A 152 12.03 9.37 26.94
C GLY A 152 11.32 8.03 27.15
N ARG A 153 10.53 7.55 26.18
CA ARG A 153 9.86 6.23 26.20
C ARG A 153 9.97 5.53 24.83
N PRO A 154 11.19 5.34 24.29
CA PRO A 154 11.38 4.85 22.93
C PRO A 154 10.83 3.43 22.70
N GLU A 155 10.63 2.63 23.75
CA GLU A 155 9.99 1.31 23.67
C GLU A 155 8.52 1.35 23.24
N ARG A 156 7.88 2.53 23.32
CA ARG A 156 6.51 2.77 22.86
C ARG A 156 6.45 3.30 21.43
N ASP A 157 7.59 3.63 20.83
CA ASP A 157 7.64 4.19 19.49
C ASP A 157 7.19 3.16 18.46
N VAL A 158 6.32 3.59 17.55
CA VAL A 158 5.72 2.73 16.55
C VAL A 158 5.52 3.49 15.24
N ALA A 159 5.73 2.79 14.13
CA ALA A 159 5.38 3.26 12.80
C ALA A 159 4.42 2.28 12.12
N TYR A 160 3.52 2.80 11.29
CA TYR A 160 2.58 2.06 10.48
C TYR A 160 2.79 2.42 9.01
N VAL A 161 2.85 1.41 8.14
CA VAL A 161 3.02 1.58 6.68
C VAL A 161 2.15 0.54 5.96
N GLY A 162 1.39 0.93 4.94
CA GLY A 162 0.61 -0.04 4.17
C GLY A 162 -0.41 0.60 3.24
N GLY A 163 -1.53 -0.10 3.04
CA GLY A 163 -2.60 0.28 2.11
C GLY A 163 -3.73 1.11 2.74
N ILE A 164 -3.81 1.19 4.07
CA ILE A 164 -5.01 1.67 4.77
C ILE A 164 -4.92 3.17 5.06
N ASP A 165 -5.76 3.95 4.37
CA ASP A 165 -5.99 5.38 4.58
C ASP A 165 -6.98 5.61 5.75
N LEU A 166 -6.91 6.76 6.43
CA LEU A 166 -7.89 7.19 7.45
C LEU A 166 -9.23 7.67 6.84
N CYS A 167 -9.88 6.82 6.04
CA CYS A 167 -11.10 7.20 5.32
C CYS A 167 -12.17 6.11 5.25
N ARG A 168 -13.36 6.51 4.81
CA ARG A 168 -14.55 5.67 4.71
C ARG A 168 -14.32 4.39 3.93
N GLY A 169 -14.88 3.28 4.42
CA GLY A 169 -14.84 1.98 3.76
C GLY A 169 -13.67 1.11 4.17
N ARG A 170 -12.73 1.65 4.96
CA ARG A 170 -11.50 0.92 5.33
C ARG A 170 -11.70 0.12 6.60
N ASN A 171 -12.65 0.49 7.46
CA ASN A 171 -12.92 -0.20 8.71
C ASN A 171 -13.76 -1.47 8.49
N ASP A 172 -13.14 -2.50 7.94
CA ASP A 172 -13.71 -3.85 7.82
C ASP A 172 -12.89 -4.85 8.66
N ASP A 173 -13.45 -6.03 8.87
CA ASP A 173 -12.84 -7.12 9.63
C ASP A 173 -12.82 -8.43 8.83
N ALA A 174 -12.35 -9.52 9.45
CA ALA A 174 -12.24 -10.83 8.81
C ALA A 174 -13.61 -11.46 8.44
N ASP A 175 -14.75 -10.94 8.92
CA ASP A 175 -16.06 -11.39 8.44
C ASP A 175 -16.37 -10.81 7.05
N HIS A 176 -15.74 -9.71 6.65
CA HIS A 176 -15.93 -9.01 5.38
C HIS A 176 -17.38 -8.57 5.17
N ARG A 177 -17.92 -7.83 6.14
CA ARG A 177 -19.28 -7.26 6.07
C ARG A 177 -19.29 -5.82 5.57
N GLY A 178 -18.11 -5.22 5.42
CA GLY A 178 -17.93 -3.85 4.99
C GLY A 178 -18.16 -2.85 6.12
N ASP A 179 -17.55 -1.69 5.93
CA ASP A 179 -17.69 -0.55 6.83
C ASP A 179 -19.11 0.03 6.78
N PRO A 180 -19.76 0.29 7.92
CA PRO A 180 -21.01 1.05 7.97
C PRO A 180 -20.93 2.42 7.29
N LEU A 181 -19.77 3.09 7.32
CA LEU A 181 -19.49 4.33 6.62
C LEU A 181 -18.90 4.05 5.24
N ALA A 182 -19.73 3.55 4.33
CA ALA A 182 -19.28 3.18 3.00
C ALA A 182 -18.98 4.39 2.08
N PRO A 183 -17.90 4.34 1.26
CA PRO A 183 -17.70 5.25 0.15
C PRO A 183 -18.57 4.81 -1.05
N PRO A 184 -18.81 5.71 -2.03
CA PRO A 184 -19.43 5.28 -3.29
C PRO A 184 -18.51 4.31 -4.02
N MET A 185 -19.06 3.16 -4.43
CA MET A 185 -18.35 2.10 -5.12
C MET A 185 -19.23 1.48 -6.23
N ALA A 186 -18.66 0.59 -7.05
CA ALA A 186 -19.45 -0.16 -8.03
C ALA A 186 -20.56 -1.00 -7.36
N GLU A 187 -21.75 -1.01 -7.97
CA GLU A 187 -22.97 -1.64 -7.41
C GLU A 187 -22.79 -3.10 -6.97
N VAL A 188 -21.87 -3.84 -7.62
CA VAL A 188 -21.55 -5.24 -7.30
C VAL A 188 -21.05 -5.43 -5.86
N TYR A 189 -20.50 -4.38 -5.24
CA TYR A 189 -20.02 -4.41 -3.85
C TYR A 189 -21.13 -4.15 -2.82
N GLY A 190 -22.34 -3.81 -3.27
CA GLY A 190 -23.46 -3.54 -2.38
C GLY A 190 -23.31 -2.23 -1.58
N PRO A 191 -24.19 -2.03 -0.57
CA PRO A 191 -24.23 -0.78 0.21
C PRO A 191 -23.09 -0.64 1.24
N HIS A 192 -22.50 -1.77 1.65
CA HIS A 192 -21.36 -1.84 2.56
C HIS A 192 -20.28 -2.70 1.89
N PRO A 193 -19.46 -2.11 1.00
CA PRO A 193 -18.42 -2.83 0.29
C PRO A 193 -17.47 -3.53 1.25
N PRO A 194 -17.29 -4.86 1.15
CA PRO A 194 -16.28 -5.54 1.92
C PRO A 194 -14.87 -5.16 1.45
N TRP A 195 -13.94 -4.99 2.38
CA TRP A 195 -12.62 -4.41 2.13
C TRP A 195 -11.51 -5.24 2.78
N HIS A 196 -10.63 -5.78 1.94
CA HIS A 196 -9.45 -6.53 2.39
C HIS A 196 -8.17 -5.70 2.18
N ASP A 197 -7.43 -5.45 3.24
CA ASP A 197 -6.19 -4.67 3.19
C ASP A 197 -5.24 -5.03 4.33
N ILE A 198 -4.00 -4.56 4.25
CA ILE A 198 -2.94 -4.86 5.23
C ILE A 198 -2.18 -3.58 5.58
N GLN A 199 -1.97 -3.36 6.88
CA GLN A 199 -1.04 -2.38 7.42
C GLN A 199 0.10 -3.10 8.15
N LEU A 200 1.32 -2.56 8.10
CA LEU A 200 2.47 -3.09 8.82
C LEU A 200 2.78 -2.23 10.04
N ALA A 201 2.71 -2.81 11.24
CA ALA A 201 3.22 -2.19 12.46
C ALA A 201 4.71 -2.50 12.64
N LEU A 202 5.49 -1.46 12.92
CA LEU A 202 6.94 -1.51 13.09
C LEU A 202 7.35 -0.92 14.44
N ARG A 203 8.16 -1.67 15.20
CA ARG A 203 8.90 -1.17 16.37
C ARG A 203 10.39 -1.45 16.20
N GLY A 204 11.22 -0.63 16.83
CA GLY A 204 12.67 -0.69 16.71
C GLY A 204 13.23 0.38 15.76
N PRO A 205 14.49 0.24 15.32
CA PRO A 205 15.18 1.27 14.54
C PRO A 205 14.47 1.71 13.25
N ALA A 206 13.69 0.84 12.61
CA ALA A 206 12.93 1.12 11.39
C ALA A 206 11.88 2.23 11.57
N VAL A 207 11.44 2.52 12.81
CA VAL A 207 10.56 3.66 13.10
C VAL A 207 11.22 4.97 12.66
N GLY A 208 12.53 5.12 12.89
CA GLY A 208 13.26 6.31 12.45
C GLY A 208 13.38 6.42 10.94
N ASP A 209 13.42 5.29 10.21
CA ASP A 209 13.47 5.30 8.74
C ASP A 209 12.14 5.81 8.16
N VAL A 210 11.01 5.35 8.72
CA VAL A 210 9.67 5.81 8.33
C VAL A 210 9.46 7.27 8.73
N GLU A 211 9.89 7.68 9.92
CA GLU A 211 9.91 9.08 10.34
C GLU A 211 10.72 9.96 9.37
N HIS A 212 11.88 9.47 8.94
CA HIS A 212 12.75 10.20 8.02
C HIS A 212 12.09 10.42 6.64
N VAL A 213 11.30 9.45 6.16
CA VAL A 213 10.49 9.62 4.94
C VAL A 213 9.50 10.78 5.09
N PHE A 214 8.82 10.89 6.23
CA PHE A 214 7.92 12.01 6.51
C PHE A 214 8.68 13.33 6.55
N ARG A 215 9.78 13.38 7.31
CA ARG A 215 10.61 14.60 7.47
C ARG A 215 11.15 15.12 6.15
N GLU A 216 11.74 14.26 5.31
CA GLU A 216 12.25 14.66 4.00
C GLU A 216 11.17 15.36 3.16
N ARG A 217 9.92 14.88 3.23
CA ARG A 217 8.79 15.48 2.51
C ARG A 217 8.26 16.73 3.18
N TRP A 218 8.15 16.75 4.51
CA TRP A 218 7.74 17.91 5.28
C TRP A 218 8.66 19.11 4.96
N ASP A 219 9.97 18.87 4.99
CA ASP A 219 11.02 19.86 4.79
C ASP A 219 11.30 20.17 3.31
N ASP A 220 10.56 19.60 2.33
CA ASP A 220 10.72 19.99 0.91
C ASP A 220 10.39 21.49 0.75
N PRO A 221 11.38 22.33 0.37
CA PRO A 221 11.23 23.78 0.30
C PRO A 221 10.33 24.25 -0.87
N SER A 222 9.91 23.32 -1.74
CA SER A 222 8.93 23.61 -2.76
C SER A 222 7.60 24.04 -2.13
N ALA A 223 6.93 25.02 -2.73
CA ALA A 223 5.58 25.38 -2.32
C ALA A 223 4.63 24.18 -2.40
N LEU A 224 3.72 24.06 -1.42
CA LEU A 224 2.72 22.99 -1.31
C LEU A 224 1.87 22.82 -2.57
N SER A 225 1.57 23.91 -3.29
CA SER A 225 0.98 23.86 -4.64
C SER A 225 1.68 24.84 -5.57
N LEU A 226 1.86 24.47 -6.84
CA LEU A 226 2.33 25.37 -7.90
C LEU A 226 1.18 26.09 -8.63
N ASN A 227 -0.08 25.70 -8.38
CA ASN A 227 -1.25 26.30 -8.99
C ASN A 227 -1.61 27.61 -8.28
N LEU A 228 -1.65 28.72 -9.03
CA LEU A 228 -1.98 30.05 -8.50
C LEU A 228 -3.39 30.12 -7.93
N LEU A 229 -4.37 29.45 -8.54
CA LEU A 229 -5.75 29.43 -8.06
C LEU A 229 -5.86 28.75 -6.70
N ASP A 230 -5.11 27.67 -6.49
CA ASP A 230 -5.04 26.99 -5.19
C ASP A 230 -4.47 27.91 -4.12
N ARG A 231 -3.36 28.60 -4.41
CA ARG A 231 -2.74 29.54 -3.46
C ARG A 231 -3.65 30.71 -3.11
N LEU A 232 -4.39 31.25 -4.09
CA LEU A 232 -5.35 32.32 -3.86
C LEU A 232 -6.53 31.83 -3.01
N ARG A 233 -7.05 30.63 -3.30
CA ARG A 233 -8.12 30.01 -2.51
C ARG A 233 -7.68 29.78 -1.07
N ASP A 234 -6.45 29.30 -0.87
CA ASP A 234 -5.93 29.02 0.47
C ASP A 234 -5.76 30.31 1.28
N LYS A 235 -5.28 31.40 0.67
CA LYS A 235 -5.18 32.72 1.31
C LYS A 235 -6.53 33.30 1.75
N LEU A 236 -7.61 32.92 1.07
CA LEU A 236 -8.97 33.35 1.40
C LEU A 236 -9.69 32.36 2.34
N SER A 237 -9.06 31.22 2.63
CA SER A 237 -9.62 30.16 3.47
C SER A 237 -9.11 30.21 4.90
N ARG A 238 -9.64 29.34 5.78
CA ARG A 238 -9.15 29.16 7.15
C ARG A 238 -7.92 28.24 7.24
N LEU A 239 -7.48 27.65 6.13
CA LEU A 239 -6.34 26.73 6.11
C LEU A 239 -5.03 27.50 6.33
N ARG A 240 -4.31 27.12 7.38
CA ARG A 240 -2.90 27.48 7.54
C ARG A 240 -2.08 26.70 6.51
N THR A 241 -1.21 27.43 5.82
CA THR A 241 -0.30 26.88 4.79
C THR A 241 1.17 27.08 5.12
N GLU A 242 1.45 27.70 6.26
CA GLU A 242 2.80 27.81 6.82
C GLU A 242 3.26 26.43 7.27
N VAL A 243 4.50 26.08 6.89
CA VAL A 243 5.13 24.81 7.26
C VAL A 243 5.96 25.09 8.52
N PRO A 244 5.48 24.76 9.73
CA PRO A 244 6.27 24.93 10.94
C PRO A 244 7.45 23.95 10.94
N ALA A 245 8.52 24.32 11.65
CA ALA A 245 9.62 23.40 11.90
C ALA A 245 9.12 22.19 12.71
N LEU A 246 9.60 21.00 12.35
CA LEU A 246 9.41 19.81 13.18
C LEU A 246 10.31 19.88 14.42
N PRO A 247 9.95 19.19 15.52
CA PRO A 247 10.87 18.97 16.62
C PRO A 247 12.13 18.24 16.13
N GLU A 248 13.25 18.43 16.81
CA GLU A 248 14.47 17.68 16.54
C GLU A 248 14.18 16.16 16.51
N PRO A 249 14.76 15.41 15.56
CA PRO A 249 14.56 13.98 15.47
C PRO A 249 15.05 13.30 16.75
N LEU A 250 14.22 12.39 17.28
CA LEU A 250 14.63 11.54 18.38
C LEU A 250 15.62 10.47 17.87
N PRO A 251 16.48 9.93 18.75
CA PRO A 251 17.28 8.76 18.42
C PRO A 251 16.40 7.59 17.95
N ASP A 252 17.00 6.69 17.16
CA ASP A 252 16.31 5.46 16.77
C ASP A 252 15.90 4.65 18.01
N PRO A 253 14.69 4.07 18.03
CA PRO A 253 14.28 3.19 19.12
C PRO A 253 15.24 1.99 19.24
N PRO A 254 15.43 1.45 20.45
CA PRO A 254 16.29 0.28 20.64
C PRO A 254 15.76 -0.92 19.86
N ARG A 255 16.66 -1.84 19.51
CA ARG A 255 16.30 -3.12 18.89
C ARG A 255 15.34 -3.89 19.80
N CYS A 256 14.29 -4.45 19.23
CA CYS A 256 13.21 -5.13 19.97
C CYS A 256 12.64 -6.37 19.28
N GLY A 257 13.27 -6.85 18.20
CA GLY A 257 12.85 -8.08 17.52
C GLY A 257 13.93 -8.62 16.59
N THR A 258 13.55 -9.59 15.77
CA THR A 258 14.45 -10.39 14.91
C THR A 258 14.34 -10.03 13.43
N HIS A 259 13.66 -8.93 13.08
CA HIS A 259 13.39 -8.57 11.69
C HIS A 259 14.32 -7.47 11.22
N SER A 260 14.95 -7.70 10.06
CA SER A 260 15.56 -6.64 9.27
C SER A 260 14.49 -6.03 8.35
N VAL A 261 14.42 -4.70 8.32
CA VAL A 261 13.40 -3.94 7.60
C VAL A 261 14.06 -2.93 6.66
N GLN A 262 13.73 -3.00 5.38
CA GLN A 262 14.17 -2.05 4.37
C GLN A 262 13.02 -1.17 3.91
N THR A 263 13.14 0.15 4.12
CA THR A 263 12.20 1.14 3.61
C THR A 263 12.49 1.47 2.14
N LEU A 264 11.51 1.20 1.28
CA LEU A 264 11.51 1.41 -0.16
C LEU A 264 10.46 2.46 -0.52
N ARG A 265 10.75 3.29 -1.52
CA ARG A 265 9.84 4.36 -1.96
C ARG A 265 9.87 4.59 -3.46
N THR A 266 8.77 5.12 -3.96
CA THR A 266 8.72 5.72 -5.29
C THR A 266 8.58 7.23 -5.12
N TYR A 267 9.39 7.99 -5.85
CA TYR A 267 9.13 9.40 -6.09
C TYR A 267 9.32 9.68 -7.58
N PRO A 268 8.37 10.35 -8.25
CA PRO A 268 8.54 10.72 -9.65
C PRO A 268 9.65 11.74 -9.82
N ARG A 269 10.28 11.75 -11.00
CA ARG A 269 11.09 12.90 -11.41
C ARG A 269 10.17 14.07 -11.74
N ARG A 270 10.22 15.13 -10.92
CA ARG A 270 9.54 16.42 -11.17
C ARG A 270 10.41 17.35 -12.02
N ARG A 271 9.80 18.10 -12.94
CA ARG A 271 10.51 19.13 -13.74
C ARG A 271 10.71 20.42 -12.93
N LEU A 272 9.65 20.86 -12.26
CA LEU A 272 9.61 22.04 -11.37
C LEU A 272 9.44 21.59 -9.91
N GLY A 273 10.14 22.26 -8.99
CA GLY A 273 10.25 21.85 -7.59
C GLY A 273 10.80 20.43 -7.48
N ARG A 274 12.09 20.23 -7.71
CA ARG A 274 12.65 18.88 -7.57
C ARG A 274 12.74 18.55 -6.07
N TYR A 275 12.37 17.33 -5.70
CA TYR A 275 12.64 16.84 -4.35
C TYR A 275 14.15 16.87 -4.10
N PRO A 276 14.65 17.57 -3.07
CA PRO A 276 16.07 17.57 -2.73
C PRO A 276 16.61 16.16 -2.45
N PHE A 277 15.78 15.33 -1.81
CA PHE A 277 16.06 13.95 -1.45
C PHE A 277 15.86 12.95 -2.60
N ALA A 278 15.23 13.33 -3.71
CA ALA A 278 15.00 12.47 -4.88
C ALA A 278 15.02 13.26 -6.21
N PRO A 279 16.12 13.96 -6.54
CA PRO A 279 16.15 14.94 -7.63
C PRO A 279 15.99 14.31 -9.03
N ARG A 280 16.26 13.00 -9.15
CA ARG A 280 16.06 12.20 -10.38
C ARG A 280 14.85 11.25 -10.27
N GLY A 281 14.04 11.42 -9.22
CA GLY A 281 13.08 10.44 -8.73
C GLY A 281 13.77 9.27 -8.02
N GLU A 282 13.00 8.52 -7.25
CA GLU A 282 13.40 7.27 -6.63
C GLU A 282 12.47 6.14 -7.08
N ARG A 283 13.02 4.94 -7.26
CA ARG A 283 12.32 3.73 -7.72
C ARG A 283 12.81 2.51 -6.95
N SER A 284 13.10 2.70 -5.67
CA SER A 284 13.66 1.64 -4.83
C SER A 284 12.65 0.52 -4.60
N VAL A 285 11.34 0.82 -4.59
CA VAL A 285 10.26 -0.18 -4.66
C VAL A 285 10.46 -1.14 -5.83
N ALA A 286 10.47 -0.62 -7.06
CA ALA A 286 10.64 -1.43 -8.27
C ALA A 286 11.95 -2.24 -8.22
N ARG A 287 13.04 -1.62 -7.76
CA ARG A 287 14.35 -2.28 -7.66
C ARG A 287 14.38 -3.39 -6.61
N GLY A 288 13.71 -3.20 -5.47
CA GLY A 288 13.55 -4.21 -4.42
C GLY A 288 12.86 -5.45 -4.98
N TYR A 289 11.74 -5.27 -5.67
CA TYR A 289 11.07 -6.37 -6.38
C TYR A 289 11.96 -7.05 -7.41
N LEU A 290 12.70 -6.29 -8.24
CA LEU A 290 13.62 -6.88 -9.22
C LEU A 290 14.69 -7.76 -8.55
N LYS A 291 15.21 -7.36 -7.38
CA LYS A 291 16.23 -8.10 -6.64
C LYS A 291 15.64 -9.34 -5.98
N ALA A 292 14.47 -9.24 -5.36
CA ALA A 292 13.79 -10.35 -4.70
C ALA A 292 13.29 -11.40 -5.71
N LEU A 293 12.62 -10.98 -6.78
CA LEU A 293 12.08 -11.89 -7.81
C LEU A 293 13.16 -12.68 -8.55
N ALA A 294 14.38 -12.14 -8.66
CA ALA A 294 15.52 -12.87 -9.24
C ALA A 294 15.98 -14.08 -8.39
N ARG A 295 15.44 -14.22 -7.17
CA ARG A 295 15.74 -15.31 -6.23
C ARG A 295 14.54 -16.23 -5.97
N ALA A 296 13.41 -15.97 -6.63
CA ALA A 296 12.19 -16.74 -6.41
C ALA A 296 12.33 -18.15 -6.99
N GLU A 297 12.19 -19.18 -6.16
CA GLU A 297 12.38 -20.60 -6.51
C GLU A 297 11.09 -21.42 -6.36
N GLN A 298 10.28 -21.18 -5.33
CA GLN A 298 9.15 -22.05 -4.97
C GLN A 298 7.79 -21.40 -5.17
N LEU A 299 7.54 -20.26 -4.51
CA LEU A 299 6.25 -19.59 -4.54
C LEU A 299 6.41 -18.08 -4.40
N ILE A 300 5.76 -17.38 -5.31
CA ILE A 300 5.42 -15.97 -5.16
C ILE A 300 3.93 -15.88 -4.84
N TYR A 301 3.58 -15.23 -3.72
CA TYR A 301 2.21 -14.92 -3.33
C TYR A 301 2.01 -13.40 -3.36
N VAL A 302 1.01 -12.92 -4.10
CA VAL A 302 0.72 -11.50 -4.29
C VAL A 302 -0.72 -11.21 -3.94
N GLU A 303 -0.95 -10.15 -3.17
CA GLU A 303 -2.24 -9.49 -3.06
C GLU A 303 -2.10 -8.07 -3.58
N ASP A 304 -2.87 -7.72 -4.62
CA ASP A 304 -2.76 -6.42 -5.26
C ASP A 304 -4.09 -5.94 -5.85
N GLN A 305 -4.39 -4.67 -5.60
CA GLN A 305 -5.57 -3.98 -6.10
C GLN A 305 -5.70 -4.03 -7.64
N TYR A 306 -4.59 -4.03 -8.37
CA TYR A 306 -4.57 -3.71 -9.78
C TYR A 306 -4.04 -4.84 -10.66
N LEU A 307 -2.80 -5.27 -10.44
CA LEU A 307 -2.07 -6.27 -11.23
C LEU A 307 -2.22 -6.09 -12.75
N TRP A 308 -2.19 -4.85 -13.25
CA TRP A 308 -2.58 -4.54 -14.63
C TRP A 308 -1.47 -4.09 -15.57
N SER A 309 -0.22 -3.98 -15.13
CA SER A 309 0.85 -3.49 -16.00
C SER A 309 1.75 -4.56 -16.57
N ALA A 310 1.58 -4.85 -17.86
CA ALA A 310 2.40 -5.80 -18.60
C ALA A 310 3.92 -5.53 -18.53
N ARG A 311 4.35 -4.30 -18.23
CA ARG A 311 5.76 -3.96 -18.01
C ARG A 311 6.22 -4.31 -16.60
N VAL A 312 5.40 -4.03 -15.59
CA VAL A 312 5.68 -4.36 -14.19
C VAL A 312 5.63 -5.86 -13.94
N ILE A 313 4.85 -6.63 -14.71
CA ILE A 313 4.84 -8.09 -14.55
C ILE A 313 6.05 -8.76 -15.21
N GLN A 314 6.75 -8.13 -16.17
CA GLN A 314 7.88 -8.78 -16.88
C GLN A 314 8.91 -9.46 -15.95
N PRO A 315 9.31 -8.86 -14.81
CA PRO A 315 10.17 -9.52 -13.83
C PRO A 315 9.58 -10.82 -13.26
N PHE A 316 8.30 -10.85 -12.91
CA PHE A 316 7.60 -12.07 -12.47
C PHE A 316 7.60 -13.13 -13.57
N ALA A 317 7.26 -12.74 -14.81
CA ALA A 317 7.31 -13.64 -15.95
C ALA A 317 8.72 -14.13 -16.26
N ARG A 318 9.76 -13.35 -15.95
CA ARG A 318 11.14 -13.79 -16.06
C ARG A 318 11.47 -14.82 -14.98
N ALA A 319 11.14 -14.55 -13.71
CA ALA A 319 11.33 -15.50 -12.63
C ALA A 319 10.66 -16.86 -12.93
N LEU A 320 9.43 -16.84 -13.45
CA LEU A 320 8.71 -18.06 -13.85
C LEU A 320 9.36 -18.84 -14.99
N ARG A 321 10.06 -18.16 -15.92
CA ARG A 321 10.80 -18.82 -17.01
C ARG A 321 12.14 -19.35 -16.52
N ASP A 322 12.81 -18.58 -15.68
CA ASP A 322 14.13 -18.91 -15.17
C ASP A 322 14.04 -20.07 -14.14
N ASN A 323 12.89 -20.23 -13.46
CA ASN A 323 12.61 -21.28 -12.49
C ASN A 323 11.35 -22.11 -12.86
N PRO A 324 11.51 -23.33 -13.40
CA PRO A 324 10.39 -24.20 -13.81
C PRO A 324 9.49 -24.66 -12.67
N GLU A 325 10.02 -24.78 -11.45
CA GLU A 325 9.25 -25.20 -10.27
C GLU A 325 8.49 -24.05 -9.59
N LEU A 326 8.84 -22.81 -9.92
CA LEU A 326 8.25 -21.62 -9.31
C LEU A 326 6.76 -21.52 -9.64
N ARG A 327 5.94 -21.28 -8.62
CA ARG A 327 4.51 -21.00 -8.74
C ARG A 327 4.22 -19.53 -8.40
N LEU A 328 3.14 -19.01 -8.96
CA LEU A 328 2.65 -17.66 -8.70
C LEU A 328 1.16 -17.70 -8.38
N ILE A 329 0.80 -17.20 -7.21
CA ILE A 329 -0.59 -16.94 -6.82
C ILE A 329 -0.77 -15.42 -6.74
N CYS A 330 -1.80 -14.90 -7.40
CA CYS A 330 -2.23 -13.52 -7.27
C CYS A 330 -3.68 -13.45 -6.79
N VAL A 331 -3.95 -12.64 -5.77
CA VAL A 331 -5.30 -12.32 -5.31
C VAL A 331 -5.59 -10.86 -5.67
N VAL A 332 -6.68 -10.63 -6.41
CA VAL A 332 -7.06 -9.32 -6.96
C VAL A 332 -8.57 -9.08 -6.78
N PRO A 333 -9.06 -7.84 -6.89
CA PRO A 333 -10.50 -7.58 -6.90
C PRO A 333 -11.21 -8.27 -8.06
N LEU A 334 -12.33 -8.94 -7.77
CA LEU A 334 -13.20 -9.57 -8.79
C LEU A 334 -13.77 -8.54 -9.78
N ALA A 335 -14.06 -7.33 -9.28
CA ALA A 335 -14.57 -6.24 -10.09
C ALA A 335 -13.75 -4.96 -9.92
N PRO A 336 -13.66 -4.09 -10.93
CA PRO A 336 -13.13 -2.75 -10.75
C PRO A 336 -14.02 -1.89 -9.86
N ASP A 337 -13.41 -1.00 -9.08
CA ASP A 337 -14.08 0.02 -8.26
C ASP A 337 -14.58 1.22 -9.09
N ALA A 338 -13.93 1.50 -10.21
CA ALA A 338 -14.16 2.72 -10.97
C ALA A 338 -15.63 2.92 -11.41
N ALA A 339 -16.23 4.03 -10.96
CA ALA A 339 -17.57 4.48 -11.33
C ALA A 339 -17.72 4.81 -12.83
N SER A 340 -16.62 5.04 -13.56
CA SER A 340 -16.64 5.36 -14.99
C SER A 340 -16.46 4.10 -15.84
N PRO A 341 -17.45 3.72 -16.67
CA PRO A 341 -17.35 2.56 -17.54
C PRO A 341 -16.14 2.59 -18.51
N ALA A 342 -15.62 3.77 -18.84
CA ALA A 342 -14.45 3.90 -19.69
C ALA A 342 -13.15 3.51 -18.96
N VAL A 343 -13.02 3.93 -17.70
CA VAL A 343 -11.89 3.61 -16.82
C VAL A 343 -11.91 2.13 -16.46
N SER A 344 -13.04 1.58 -16.01
CA SER A 344 -13.14 0.15 -15.67
C SER A 344 -12.78 -0.76 -16.85
N ARG A 345 -13.11 -0.33 -18.09
CA ARG A 345 -12.71 -1.04 -19.33
C ARG A 345 -11.21 -0.96 -19.59
N ALA A 346 -10.58 0.18 -19.33
CA ALA A 346 -9.14 0.38 -19.49
C ALA A 346 -8.34 -0.46 -18.47
N GLU A 347 -8.78 -0.46 -17.21
CA GLU A 347 -8.22 -1.29 -16.13
C GLU A 347 -8.30 -2.78 -16.47
N SER A 348 -9.50 -3.23 -16.89
CA SER A 348 -9.72 -4.61 -17.36
C SER A 348 -8.83 -4.98 -18.55
N TRP A 349 -8.60 -4.04 -19.46
CA TRP A 349 -7.70 -4.24 -20.60
C TRP A 349 -6.25 -4.46 -20.14
N GLY A 350 -5.77 -3.63 -19.22
CA GLY A 350 -4.43 -3.73 -18.64
C GLY A 350 -4.22 -5.08 -17.94
N ARG A 351 -5.14 -5.44 -17.03
CA ARG A 351 -5.09 -6.70 -16.28
C ARG A 351 -5.05 -7.90 -17.20
N LYS A 352 -5.85 -7.88 -18.27
CA LYS A 352 -5.80 -8.92 -19.30
C LYS A 352 -4.45 -9.00 -20.01
N GLN A 353 -3.76 -7.88 -20.25
CA GLN A 353 -2.41 -7.94 -20.85
C GLN A 353 -1.39 -8.51 -19.86
N ALA A 354 -1.42 -8.07 -18.59
CA ALA A 354 -0.57 -8.61 -17.53
C ALA A 354 -0.73 -10.13 -17.40
N MET A 355 -1.96 -10.61 -17.25
CA MET A 355 -2.27 -12.05 -17.17
C MET A 355 -1.81 -12.83 -18.39
N LYS A 356 -1.90 -12.28 -19.60
CA LYS A 356 -1.37 -12.94 -20.81
C LYS A 356 0.14 -13.11 -20.77
N VAL A 357 0.88 -12.13 -20.25
CA VAL A 357 2.34 -12.23 -20.11
C VAL A 357 2.68 -13.30 -19.08
N LEU A 358 1.96 -13.35 -17.95
CA LEU A 358 2.16 -14.37 -16.92
C LEU A 358 1.82 -15.78 -17.43
N GLY A 359 0.66 -15.96 -18.06
CA GLY A 359 0.22 -17.25 -18.58
C GLY A 359 1.16 -17.80 -19.66
N ARG A 360 1.77 -16.95 -20.49
CA ARG A 360 2.80 -17.37 -21.45
C ARG A 360 4.11 -17.81 -20.80
N ALA A 361 4.39 -17.34 -19.59
CA ALA A 361 5.63 -17.62 -18.88
C ALA A 361 5.51 -18.84 -17.95
N GLY A 362 4.44 -18.92 -17.17
CA GLY A 362 4.26 -19.96 -16.15
C GLY A 362 3.19 -21.01 -16.47
N GLY A 363 2.30 -20.78 -17.44
CA GLY A 363 1.21 -21.72 -17.75
C GLY A 363 0.35 -22.02 -16.53
N ASP A 364 0.16 -23.30 -16.23
CA ASP A 364 -0.64 -23.79 -15.10
C ASP A 364 -0.01 -23.51 -13.73
N ARG A 365 1.23 -23.02 -13.68
CA ARG A 365 1.90 -22.56 -12.44
C ARG A 365 1.51 -21.13 -12.03
N VAL A 366 0.65 -20.47 -12.81
CA VAL A 366 0.11 -19.14 -12.49
C VAL A 366 -1.37 -19.26 -12.20
N ALA A 367 -1.77 -18.84 -11.00
CA ALA A 367 -3.16 -18.76 -10.61
C ALA A 367 -3.52 -17.33 -10.18
N VAL A 368 -4.69 -16.87 -10.62
CA VAL A 368 -5.25 -15.57 -10.23
C VAL A 368 -6.63 -15.80 -9.67
N TYR A 369 -6.87 -15.28 -8.46
CA TYR A 369 -8.12 -15.42 -7.73
C TYR A 369 -8.66 -14.04 -7.36
N GLY A 370 -9.96 -13.97 -7.12
CA GLY A 370 -10.54 -12.93 -6.31
C GLY A 370 -11.31 -13.53 -5.14
N LEU A 371 -11.88 -12.66 -4.31
CA LEU A 371 -12.50 -13.05 -3.05
C LEU A 371 -13.98 -12.66 -3.05
N GLU A 372 -14.81 -13.47 -2.40
CA GLU A 372 -16.19 -13.14 -2.03
C GLU A 372 -16.46 -13.52 -0.58
N ASN A 373 -17.35 -12.77 0.09
CA ASN A 373 -17.77 -13.04 1.45
C ASN A 373 -18.84 -14.14 1.50
N ALA A 374 -19.28 -14.50 2.71
CA ALA A 374 -20.29 -15.54 2.93
C ALA A 374 -21.66 -15.22 2.29
N ALA A 375 -21.96 -13.94 2.05
CA ALA A 375 -23.18 -13.49 1.38
C ALA A 375 -23.07 -13.50 -0.16
N GLY A 376 -21.90 -13.85 -0.71
CA GLY A 376 -21.63 -13.83 -2.15
C GLY A 376 -21.27 -12.45 -2.70
N THR A 377 -21.07 -11.44 -1.84
CA THR A 377 -20.58 -10.12 -2.25
C THR A 377 -19.08 -10.19 -2.49
N PRO A 378 -18.55 -9.70 -3.62
CA PRO A 378 -17.12 -9.59 -3.83
C PRO A 378 -16.43 -8.79 -2.72
N ILE A 379 -15.27 -9.27 -2.28
CA ILE A 379 -14.41 -8.54 -1.36
C ILE A 379 -13.42 -7.71 -2.19
N TYR A 380 -13.33 -6.42 -1.89
CA TYR A 380 -12.39 -5.55 -2.56
C TYR A 380 -10.99 -5.70 -1.97
N VAL A 381 -10.12 -6.38 -2.73
CA VAL A 381 -8.71 -6.55 -2.37
C VAL A 381 -7.96 -5.25 -2.64
N HIS A 382 -7.75 -4.45 -1.59
CA HIS A 382 -6.95 -3.22 -1.65
C HIS A 382 -5.51 -3.44 -1.20
N ALA A 383 -5.20 -4.58 -0.57
CA ALA A 383 -3.85 -4.95 -0.16
C ALA A 383 -2.80 -4.71 -1.26
N LYS A 384 -1.58 -4.38 -0.83
CA LYS A 384 -0.37 -4.34 -1.65
C LYS A 384 0.74 -5.10 -0.93
N SER A 385 0.70 -6.42 -1.06
CA SER A 385 1.64 -7.32 -0.42
C SER A 385 2.18 -8.35 -1.40
N CYS A 386 3.45 -8.71 -1.21
CA CYS A 386 4.12 -9.72 -2.00
C CYS A 386 5.05 -10.51 -1.09
N ILE A 387 5.00 -11.82 -1.21
CA ILE A 387 5.78 -12.76 -0.43
C ILE A 387 6.53 -13.67 -1.41
N VAL A 388 7.84 -13.80 -1.21
CA VAL A 388 8.72 -14.64 -2.02
C VAL A 388 9.36 -15.68 -1.11
N ASP A 389 9.06 -16.95 -1.39
CA ASP A 389 9.64 -18.15 -0.78
C ASP A 389 9.71 -18.12 0.76
N ASP A 390 8.66 -17.64 1.42
CA ASP A 390 8.59 -17.56 2.89
C ASP A 390 9.81 -16.84 3.52
N THR A 391 10.45 -15.95 2.75
CA THR A 391 11.73 -15.32 3.12
C THR A 391 11.69 -13.80 3.04
N TRP A 392 11.14 -13.26 1.96
CA TRP A 392 11.06 -11.82 1.74
C TRP A 392 9.60 -11.44 1.56
N ALA A 393 9.12 -10.50 2.36
CA ALA A 393 7.74 -10.02 2.28
C ALA A 393 7.69 -8.49 2.26
N THR A 394 6.74 -7.93 1.48
CA THR A 394 6.43 -6.51 1.49
C THR A 394 5.02 -6.22 1.94
N VAL A 395 4.86 -5.08 2.60
CA VAL A 395 3.57 -4.40 2.82
C VAL A 395 3.81 -2.91 2.55
N GLY A 396 2.92 -2.28 1.80
CA GLY A 396 3.10 -0.88 1.40
C GLY A 396 1.89 -0.28 0.70
N SER A 397 2.12 0.86 0.05
CA SER A 397 1.11 1.56 -0.73
C SER A 397 1.23 1.30 -2.25
N ASP A 398 2.32 0.67 -2.69
CA ASP A 398 2.65 0.50 -4.10
C ASP A 398 1.86 -0.63 -4.77
N ASN A 399 1.13 -0.31 -5.83
CA ASN A 399 0.48 -1.34 -6.62
C ASN A 399 1.43 -1.91 -7.69
N PHE A 400 1.16 -3.11 -8.20
CA PHE A 400 1.87 -3.69 -9.36
C PHE A 400 1.46 -3.05 -10.69
N ASN A 401 1.76 -1.75 -10.82
CA ASN A 401 1.58 -0.96 -12.03
C ASN A 401 2.70 0.10 -12.20
N LEU A 402 2.86 0.64 -13.40
CA LEU A 402 3.86 1.68 -13.68
C LEU A 402 3.58 2.97 -12.91
N ARG A 403 2.31 3.26 -12.63
CA ARG A 403 1.93 4.43 -11.83
C ARG A 403 2.61 4.41 -10.46
N SER A 404 2.44 3.36 -9.66
CA SER A 404 3.07 3.20 -8.34
C SER A 404 4.58 3.01 -8.43
N TRP A 405 5.10 2.37 -9.48
CA TRP A 405 6.54 2.14 -9.62
C TRP A 405 7.34 3.34 -10.15
N THR A 406 6.67 4.34 -10.73
CA THR A 406 7.38 5.42 -11.45
C THR A 406 6.77 6.81 -11.39
N TYR A 407 5.51 6.94 -10.95
CA TYR A 407 4.68 8.13 -11.14
C TYR A 407 4.15 8.73 -9.83
N ASP A 408 3.43 7.95 -9.04
CA ASP A 408 2.89 8.40 -7.76
C ASP A 408 3.96 8.23 -6.68
N SER A 409 3.86 9.01 -5.59
CA SER A 409 4.75 8.78 -4.46
C SER A 409 4.22 7.61 -3.64
N GLU A 410 5.05 6.60 -3.42
CA GLU A 410 4.70 5.36 -2.71
C GLU A 410 5.72 5.05 -1.61
N LEU A 411 5.31 4.23 -0.63
CA LEU A 411 6.13 3.76 0.48
C LEU A 411 5.81 2.30 0.75
N THR A 412 6.85 1.49 0.84
CA THR A 412 6.75 0.04 1.07
C THR A 412 7.89 -0.38 1.99
N CYS A 413 7.59 -1.23 2.97
CA CYS A 413 8.62 -1.84 3.80
C CYS A 413 8.77 -3.31 3.39
N ALA A 414 10.01 -3.71 3.15
CA ALA A 414 10.38 -5.09 2.94
C ALA A 414 10.95 -5.67 4.24
N VAL A 415 10.57 -6.90 4.58
CA VAL A 415 10.93 -7.59 5.81
C VAL A 415 11.63 -8.90 5.48
N VAL A 416 12.75 -9.16 6.15
CA VAL A 416 13.52 -10.42 6.11
C VAL A 416 13.98 -10.71 7.54
N ASP A 417 13.80 -11.96 7.97
CA ASP A 417 14.23 -12.42 9.29
C ASP A 417 15.75 -12.53 9.39
N GLU A 418 16.31 -12.16 10.55
CA GLU A 418 17.74 -12.32 10.86
C GLU A 418 18.10 -13.76 11.22
N SER A 419 17.10 -14.55 11.61
CA SER A 419 17.20 -15.96 11.96
C SER A 419 16.22 -16.79 11.13
N ALA A 420 16.50 -18.07 10.92
CA ALA A 420 15.65 -18.92 10.09
C ALA A 420 14.24 -19.16 10.65
N GLN A 421 14.05 -18.99 11.98
CA GLN A 421 12.74 -19.10 12.65
C GLN A 421 12.69 -18.13 13.84
N PRO A 422 11.53 -17.49 14.13
CA PRO A 422 10.31 -17.46 13.31
C PRO A 422 10.53 -16.80 11.93
N SER A 423 9.61 -16.98 10.99
CA SER A 423 9.65 -16.34 9.66
C SER A 423 8.43 -15.45 9.48
N TYR A 424 8.63 -14.14 9.47
CA TYR A 424 7.57 -13.15 9.22
C TYR A 424 6.86 -13.42 7.88
N ALA A 425 7.63 -13.70 6.84
CA ALA A 425 7.09 -13.91 5.49
C ALA A 425 6.21 -15.17 5.42
N ARG A 426 6.62 -16.24 6.11
CA ARG A 426 5.82 -17.47 6.24
C ARG A 426 4.55 -17.21 7.04
N ASP A 427 4.66 -16.59 8.20
CA ASP A 427 3.53 -16.38 9.11
C ASP A 427 2.47 -15.50 8.45
N LEU A 428 2.89 -14.42 7.77
CA LEU A 428 2.01 -13.58 6.96
C LEU A 428 1.30 -14.39 5.85
N ARG A 429 2.04 -15.22 5.11
CA ARG A 429 1.42 -16.05 4.06
C ARG A 429 0.39 -17.00 4.64
N LEU A 430 0.70 -17.67 5.75
CA LEU A 430 -0.20 -18.62 6.40
C LEU A 430 -1.47 -17.93 6.93
N GLU A 431 -1.35 -16.75 7.54
CA GLU A 431 -2.48 -15.95 8.02
C GLU A 431 -3.43 -15.59 6.86
N LEU A 432 -2.90 -14.95 5.81
CA LEU A 432 -3.69 -14.54 4.64
C LEU A 432 -4.32 -15.73 3.93
N MET A 433 -3.54 -16.79 3.69
CA MET A 433 -4.05 -17.98 3.00
C MET A 433 -5.13 -18.72 3.79
N SER A 434 -4.99 -18.78 5.12
CA SER A 434 -6.00 -19.42 5.98
C SER A 434 -7.31 -18.65 5.96
N GLU A 435 -7.26 -17.32 5.96
CA GLU A 435 -8.45 -16.49 5.85
C GLU A 435 -9.20 -16.73 4.52
N HIS A 436 -8.46 -16.74 3.41
CA HIS A 436 -9.06 -16.90 2.07
C HIS A 436 -9.66 -18.30 1.87
N LEU A 437 -9.10 -19.31 2.52
CA LEU A 437 -9.65 -20.67 2.54
C LEU A 437 -10.81 -20.83 3.53
N GLY A 438 -11.03 -19.87 4.42
CA GLY A 438 -12.05 -19.97 5.48
C GLY A 438 -11.65 -20.89 6.63
N GLY A 439 -10.35 -21.09 6.86
CA GLY A 439 -9.78 -21.91 7.93
C GLY A 439 -8.32 -22.30 7.70
N THR A 440 -7.68 -22.81 8.74
CA THR A 440 -6.31 -23.33 8.67
C THR A 440 -6.28 -24.73 8.06
N ASP A 441 -5.24 -25.02 7.27
CA ASP A 441 -4.96 -26.36 6.74
C ASP A 441 -3.45 -26.64 6.84
N PRO A 442 -3.00 -27.78 7.41
CA PRO A 442 -1.59 -28.10 7.54
C PRO A 442 -0.82 -28.10 6.21
N ARG A 443 -1.50 -28.35 5.07
CA ARG A 443 -0.89 -28.30 3.74
C ARG A 443 -0.43 -26.91 3.33
N LEU A 444 -0.95 -25.85 3.94
CA LEU A 444 -0.46 -24.48 3.73
C LEU A 444 1.02 -24.32 4.12
N ALA A 445 1.54 -25.19 4.98
CA ALA A 445 2.94 -25.19 5.37
C ALA A 445 3.89 -25.46 4.20
N ASP A 446 3.45 -26.17 3.16
CA ASP A 446 4.22 -26.47 1.95
C ASP A 446 3.74 -25.59 0.79
N PRO A 447 4.61 -24.80 0.14
CA PRO A 447 4.20 -23.86 -0.90
C PRO A 447 3.53 -24.52 -2.12
N VAL A 448 3.92 -25.75 -2.48
CA VAL A 448 3.33 -26.48 -3.61
C VAL A 448 1.95 -27.01 -3.24
N ALA A 449 1.81 -27.63 -2.08
CA ALA A 449 0.53 -28.11 -1.59
C ALA A 449 -0.46 -26.95 -1.34
N ALA A 450 0.04 -25.79 -0.90
CA ALA A 450 -0.76 -24.57 -0.76
C ALA A 450 -1.34 -24.11 -2.12
N PHE A 451 -0.55 -24.18 -3.20
CA PHE A 451 -1.01 -23.84 -4.55
C PHE A 451 -2.15 -24.75 -5.01
N ASP A 452 -2.02 -26.07 -4.81
CA ASP A 452 -3.04 -27.03 -5.19
C ASP A 452 -4.30 -26.89 -4.33
N LEU A 453 -4.14 -26.58 -3.04
CA LEU A 453 -5.24 -26.31 -2.12
C LEU A 453 -6.07 -25.09 -2.55
N PHE A 454 -5.41 -24.00 -2.94
CA PHE A 454 -6.06 -22.81 -3.50
C PHE A 454 -6.86 -23.13 -4.76
N ALA A 455 -6.28 -23.93 -5.67
CA ALA A 455 -6.97 -24.35 -6.89
C ALA A 455 -8.19 -25.23 -6.64
N GLY A 456 -8.11 -26.15 -5.66
CA GLY A 456 -9.22 -26.97 -5.22
C GLY A 456 -10.34 -26.14 -4.59
N ALA A 457 -10.00 -25.29 -3.63
CA ALA A 457 -10.95 -24.44 -2.92
C ALA A 457 -11.69 -23.47 -3.86
N ALA A 458 -10.98 -22.83 -4.79
CA ALA A 458 -11.63 -21.96 -5.77
C ALA A 458 -12.63 -22.72 -6.66
N ARG A 459 -12.26 -23.95 -7.07
CA ARG A 459 -13.12 -24.81 -7.89
C ARG A 459 -14.39 -25.21 -7.15
N GLU A 460 -14.27 -25.58 -5.88
CA GLU A 460 -15.44 -25.93 -5.05
C GLU A 460 -16.46 -24.80 -5.01
N LEU A 461 -16.01 -23.55 -4.82
CA LEU A 461 -16.91 -22.41 -4.78
C LEU A 461 -17.46 -22.05 -6.17
N ASP A 462 -16.63 -22.11 -7.21
CA ASP A 462 -17.08 -21.90 -8.60
C ASP A 462 -18.13 -22.94 -9.03
N ASP A 463 -17.93 -24.22 -8.70
CA ASP A 463 -18.87 -25.31 -9.01
C ASP A 463 -20.19 -25.15 -8.24
N TRP A 464 -20.14 -24.71 -6.98
CA TRP A 464 -21.34 -24.38 -6.21
C TRP A 464 -22.15 -23.26 -6.87
N HIS A 465 -21.50 -22.18 -7.32
CA HIS A 465 -22.17 -21.12 -8.10
C HIS A 465 -22.74 -21.66 -9.42
N ALA A 466 -21.98 -22.47 -10.16
CA ALA A 466 -22.42 -23.05 -11.43
C ALA A 466 -23.61 -24.00 -11.28
N SER A 467 -23.75 -24.66 -10.13
CA SER A 467 -24.89 -25.53 -9.80
C SER A 467 -26.19 -24.76 -9.46
N GLY A 468 -26.16 -23.42 -9.46
CA GLY A 468 -27.26 -22.61 -8.98
C GLY A 468 -27.33 -22.52 -7.45
N GLN A 469 -26.18 -22.62 -6.77
CA GLN A 469 -26.04 -22.48 -5.32
C GLN A 469 -26.79 -23.55 -4.52
N VAL A 470 -26.84 -24.79 -5.05
CA VAL A 470 -27.53 -25.91 -4.42
C VAL A 470 -26.61 -26.57 -3.39
N GLY A 471 -27.14 -26.81 -2.19
CA GLY A 471 -26.42 -27.44 -1.08
C GLY A 471 -25.61 -26.46 -0.22
N PRO A 472 -24.82 -26.96 0.74
CA PRO A 472 -24.05 -26.10 1.64
C PRO A 472 -22.99 -25.32 0.87
N ARG A 473 -22.90 -24.01 1.14
CA ARG A 473 -21.85 -23.16 0.58
C ARG A 473 -20.48 -23.64 1.08
N PRO A 474 -19.47 -23.81 0.20
CA PRO A 474 -18.08 -24.04 0.60
C PRO A 474 -17.59 -22.95 1.56
N ARG A 475 -16.62 -23.26 2.44
CA ARG A 475 -16.10 -22.28 3.42
C ARG A 475 -15.16 -21.24 2.80
N THR A 476 -14.50 -21.61 1.71
CA THR A 476 -13.56 -20.75 0.99
C THR A 476 -14.20 -19.46 0.49
N ARG A 477 -13.39 -18.43 0.36
CA ARG A 477 -13.70 -17.13 -0.25
C ARG A 477 -13.17 -17.03 -1.67
N LEU A 478 -12.31 -17.97 -2.09
CA LEU A 478 -11.60 -17.94 -3.37
C LEU A 478 -12.53 -18.20 -4.55
N ARG A 479 -12.47 -17.32 -5.53
CA ARG A 479 -13.11 -17.46 -6.85
C ARG A 479 -12.04 -17.36 -7.92
N ARG A 480 -12.07 -18.20 -8.95
CA ARG A 480 -11.12 -18.05 -10.06
C ARG A 480 -11.36 -16.71 -10.75
N TYR A 481 -10.29 -15.95 -10.99
CA TYR A 481 -10.41 -14.67 -11.66
C TYR A 481 -10.44 -14.81 -13.18
N ASP A 482 -11.59 -14.48 -13.78
CA ASP A 482 -11.75 -14.39 -15.22
C ASP A 482 -11.82 -12.94 -15.70
N PRO A 483 -10.80 -12.43 -16.43
CA PRO A 483 -10.79 -11.04 -16.85
C PRO A 483 -11.90 -10.77 -17.87
N PRO A 484 -12.71 -9.70 -17.70
CA PRO A 484 -13.81 -9.41 -18.59
C PRO A 484 -13.36 -9.18 -20.04
N LYS A 485 -14.18 -9.63 -20.99
CA LYS A 485 -13.85 -9.53 -22.42
C LYS A 485 -14.07 -8.11 -22.94
N VAL A 486 -12.98 -7.42 -23.28
CA VAL A 486 -13.05 -6.15 -24.03
C VAL A 486 -13.33 -6.43 -25.52
N ARG A 487 -14.51 -5.99 -26.01
CA ARG A 487 -14.93 -6.10 -27.42
C ARG A 487 -13.90 -5.45 -28.37
N GLY A 488 -13.70 -6.03 -29.55
CA GLY A 488 -12.61 -5.67 -30.49
C GLY A 488 -12.51 -4.17 -30.81
N TRP A 489 -13.61 -3.55 -31.19
CA TRP A 489 -13.68 -2.11 -31.54
C TRP A 489 -13.43 -1.17 -30.34
N ARG A 490 -13.56 -1.65 -29.10
CA ARG A 490 -13.30 -0.87 -27.87
C ARG A 490 -11.85 -0.96 -27.39
N ARG A 491 -11.00 -1.75 -28.04
CA ARG A 491 -9.61 -2.00 -27.57
C ARG A 491 -8.70 -0.79 -27.68
N LEU A 492 -8.73 -0.06 -28.80
CA LEU A 492 -7.85 1.09 -29.00
C LEU A 492 -8.18 2.25 -28.03
N PRO A 493 -9.46 2.64 -27.84
CA PRO A 493 -9.81 3.63 -26.83
C PRO A 493 -9.45 3.18 -25.41
N ALA A 494 -9.71 1.92 -25.05
CA ALA A 494 -9.35 1.38 -23.73
C ALA A 494 -7.84 1.42 -23.50
N ARG A 495 -7.04 1.11 -24.51
CA ARG A 495 -5.58 1.19 -24.46
C ARG A 495 -5.09 2.63 -24.23
N LEU A 496 -5.64 3.61 -24.95
CA LEU A 496 -5.23 5.01 -24.80
C LEU A 496 -5.57 5.55 -23.41
N VAL A 497 -6.78 5.28 -22.91
CA VAL A 497 -7.18 5.62 -21.53
C VAL A 497 -6.26 4.93 -20.52
N TYR A 498 -5.95 3.65 -20.75
CA TYR A 498 -5.05 2.90 -19.89
C TYR A 498 -3.65 3.53 -19.83
N GLU A 499 -3.01 3.78 -20.98
CA GLU A 499 -1.63 4.27 -21.04
C GLU A 499 -1.48 5.73 -20.58
N LEU A 500 -2.54 6.54 -20.68
CA LEU A 500 -2.48 7.97 -20.35
C LEU A 500 -3.05 8.32 -18.98
N ILE A 501 -4.03 7.55 -18.49
CA ILE A 501 -4.79 7.86 -17.27
C ILE A 501 -4.56 6.80 -16.20
N CYS A 502 -4.78 5.52 -16.48
CA CYS A 502 -4.69 4.46 -15.46
C CYS A 502 -3.23 4.16 -15.07
N ASP A 503 -2.36 3.95 -16.07
CA ASP A 503 -1.00 3.45 -15.88
C ASP A 503 0.06 4.27 -16.64
N PRO A 504 0.16 5.60 -16.40
CA PRO A 504 1.13 6.45 -17.08
C PRO A 504 2.58 6.10 -16.70
N ASP A 505 3.48 6.21 -17.68
CA ASP A 505 4.91 5.95 -17.50
C ASP A 505 5.65 7.21 -17.00
N GLY A 506 6.00 7.23 -15.72
CA GLY A 506 6.67 8.35 -15.05
C GLY A 506 8.19 8.38 -15.23
N ARG A 507 8.76 7.39 -15.95
CA ARG A 507 10.21 7.31 -16.15
C ARG A 507 10.73 8.39 -17.10
N PRO A 508 11.95 8.88 -16.90
CA PRO A 508 12.69 9.67 -17.88
C PRO A 508 12.78 8.94 -19.23
N GLY A 509 12.84 9.70 -20.33
CA GLY A 509 12.89 9.13 -21.69
C GLY A 509 14.01 8.08 -21.89
N THR A 510 15.19 8.32 -21.34
CA THR A 510 16.32 7.38 -21.40
C THR A 510 16.04 6.04 -20.72
N MET A 511 15.31 6.04 -19.60
CA MET A 511 14.89 4.82 -18.90
C MET A 511 13.76 4.11 -19.65
N ARG A 512 12.85 4.85 -20.28
CA ARG A 512 11.78 4.28 -21.12
C ARG A 512 12.36 3.52 -22.31
N VAL A 513 13.36 4.09 -22.98
CA VAL A 513 14.07 3.45 -24.11
C VAL A 513 14.80 2.17 -23.66
N ARG A 514 15.47 2.20 -22.51
CA ARG A 514 16.21 1.04 -21.98
C ARG A 514 15.34 0.01 -21.25
N ASN A 515 14.06 0.32 -21.05
CA ASN A 515 13.12 -0.41 -20.21
C ASN A 515 13.68 -0.77 -18.82
N ARG A 516 14.26 0.21 -18.11
CA ARG A 516 14.84 0.05 -16.76
C ARG A 516 14.09 0.86 -15.71
N PHE A 517 14.33 0.54 -14.44
CA PHE A 517 13.86 1.27 -13.26
C PHE A 517 15.02 1.95 -12.52
#